data_AF-A0AA36H3F8-F1
#
_entry.id   AF-A0AA36H3F8-F1
#
_cell.length_a   1.000
_cell.length_b   1.000
_cell.length_c   1.000
_cell.angle_alpha   90.00
_cell.angle_beta   90.00
_cell.angle_gamma   90.00
#
_symmetry.space_group_name_H-M   'P 1'
#
loop_
_entity.id
_entity.type
_entity.pdbx_description
1 polymer ?
#
loop_
_entity_poly.entity_id
_entity_poly.type
_entity_poly.pdbx_seq_one_letter_code
_entity_poly.pdbx_strand_id
1 'polypeptide(L)'
;MPDRHATASVHSTIAGIIFEFVKIVRVRDIHIYHFKAAIAPFALAKQCTYADQSAGLAEDNQTAVLKAVNDARQKLANGIQTNGKIDADTDGPPLPPGQIDALTWSCSLEEAAKVILTADCSTAEHMPPTGNTGLFNYGYGSGEGYEMYYLIGDDAVLDQWLKQIESFGLKNDFIGEEDVKFDGTTGLAQYANLMREDITEIGCVESVCKNDDGDDLTLVYCLTDNERKATSAAPTPQSPAEFPPATSGPNERCPQNTGMHDTLRTKFLDMHNYRRAELAKGNVAKRNGNYLPQSSDMQRMRYNCALEKEVIDYVSTCPSSKSAESTRPDVGENFIRVPQEGLATYLLAAQKAVTSWWKVIRSEEGPGMQVYFRQKHVGTPIESFTQMGWSTSRKLGCAVAKCGSDYVAVCRYSPRGNYVEQVIYKKGTPCTGCAPGSWCTEDALCTLE
;
A
#
# COMPACT_ATOMS: atom_id res chain seq x y z
N MET A 1 -61.91 -32.18 -34.83
CA MET A 1 -61.89 -31.69 -33.44
C MET A 1 -62.05 -32.89 -32.53
N PRO A 2 -61.11 -33.17 -31.62
CA PRO A 2 -59.64 -33.13 -31.75
C PRO A 2 -59.08 -34.58 -31.51
N ASP A 3 -57.84 -35.00 -31.75
CA ASP A 3 -56.53 -34.46 -32.17
C ASP A 3 -55.75 -35.67 -32.74
N ARG A 4 -55.12 -35.62 -33.93
CA ARG A 4 -53.73 -35.19 -34.26
C ARG A 4 -52.66 -35.81 -33.34
N HIS A 5 -51.48 -36.27 -33.76
CA HIS A 5 -50.84 -36.69 -35.02
C HIS A 5 -49.52 -37.39 -34.62
N ALA A 6 -49.10 -38.37 -35.40
CA ALA A 6 -47.74 -38.92 -35.56
C ALA A 6 -46.70 -37.80 -35.87
N THR A 7 -45.36 -37.88 -35.73
CA THR A 7 -44.34 -38.95 -35.62
C THR A 7 -42.97 -38.29 -35.35
N ALA A 8 -42.04 -39.01 -34.68
CA ALA A 8 -40.56 -39.12 -34.86
C ALA A 8 -39.70 -37.91 -35.35
N SER A 9 -38.43 -37.69 -35.00
CA SER A 9 -37.42 -38.25 -34.08
C SER A 9 -36.10 -37.45 -34.27
N VAL A 10 -35.19 -37.51 -33.29
CA VAL A 10 -33.71 -37.37 -33.36
C VAL A 10 -33.00 -36.00 -33.17
N HIS A 11 -32.11 -36.03 -32.16
CA HIS A 11 -30.87 -35.29 -31.87
C HIS A 11 -30.84 -33.83 -31.36
N SER A 12 -30.41 -33.77 -30.09
CA SER A 12 -29.26 -33.03 -29.56
C SER A 12 -29.33 -31.52 -29.33
N THR A 13 -28.90 -31.19 -28.12
CA THR A 13 -28.04 -30.06 -27.72
C THR A 13 -28.72 -29.03 -26.83
N ILE A 14 -28.15 -28.96 -25.63
CA ILE A 14 -28.38 -28.03 -24.54
C ILE A 14 -28.30 -26.58 -25.03
N ALA A 15 -29.40 -25.83 -24.94
CA ALA A 15 -29.43 -24.36 -24.94
C ALA A 15 -30.82 -23.84 -24.48
N GLY A 16 -30.83 -22.86 -23.59
CA GLY A 16 -32.03 -22.16 -23.10
C GLY A 16 -31.79 -21.59 -21.71
N ILE A 17 -30.89 -20.60 -21.58
CA ILE A 17 -31.21 -19.16 -21.59
C ILE A 17 -32.24 -18.80 -20.50
N ILE A 18 -31.73 -18.25 -19.40
CA ILE A 18 -32.43 -17.19 -18.67
C ILE A 18 -31.46 -15.99 -18.62
N PHE A 19 -31.91 -14.91 -19.25
CA PHE A 19 -31.42 -13.55 -19.07
C PHE A 19 -31.42 -13.20 -17.58
N GLU A 20 -30.34 -12.62 -17.07
CA GLU A 20 -30.41 -11.38 -16.27
C GLU A 20 -29.01 -10.82 -15.97
N PHE A 21 -28.89 -9.53 -16.22
CA PHE A 21 -27.91 -8.55 -15.78
C PHE A 21 -26.76 -9.03 -14.87
N VAL A 22 -25.55 -9.06 -15.43
CA VAL A 22 -24.30 -9.12 -14.67
C VAL A 22 -24.13 -7.82 -13.89
N LYS A 23 -24.43 -7.85 -12.58
CA LYS A 23 -23.98 -6.82 -11.63
C LYS A 23 -22.56 -7.17 -11.16
N ILE A 24 -21.66 -6.22 -11.42
CA ILE A 24 -20.24 -6.20 -11.07
C ILE A 24 -20.07 -6.20 -9.54
N VAL A 25 -19.35 -7.16 -8.97
CA VAL A 25 -18.85 -7.08 -7.58
C VAL A 25 -17.35 -6.72 -7.63
N ARG A 26 -17.03 -5.44 -7.36
CA ARG A 26 -15.68 -4.96 -7.04
C ARG A 26 -15.48 -5.08 -5.51
N VAL A 27 -14.26 -5.22 -5.00
CA VAL A 27 -13.98 -4.94 -3.57
C VAL A 27 -14.16 -3.44 -3.38
N ARG A 28 -15.35 -3.01 -3.01
CA ARG A 28 -15.79 -1.61 -3.11
C ARG A 28 -16.17 -0.97 -1.79
N ASP A 29 -16.23 -1.70 -0.69
CA ASP A 29 -17.12 -1.31 0.41
C ASP A 29 -16.42 -1.39 1.80
N ILE A 30 -15.32 -0.64 2.01
CA ILE A 30 -15.06 -0.10 3.36
C ILE A 30 -15.95 1.13 3.47
N HIS A 31 -17.05 0.99 4.22
CA HIS A 31 -17.95 2.11 4.49
C HIS A 31 -17.24 3.07 5.45
N ILE A 32 -17.07 4.31 4.98
CA ILE A 32 -16.69 5.40 5.87
C ILE A 32 -17.94 5.75 6.69
N TYR A 33 -19.08 6.04 6.04
CA TYR A 33 -20.36 6.32 6.73
C TYR A 33 -21.57 6.30 5.77
N HIS A 34 -22.80 6.26 6.34
CA HIS A 34 -24.09 6.36 5.65
C HIS A 34 -24.86 7.69 5.89
N PHE A 35 -25.87 8.01 5.05
CA PHE A 35 -26.78 9.19 5.21
C PHE A 35 -28.12 8.83 5.89
N LYS A 36 -28.35 9.17 7.16
CA LYS A 36 -29.68 9.14 7.82
C LYS A 36 -29.84 10.22 8.90
N ALA A 37 -31.07 10.47 9.34
CA ALA A 37 -31.45 11.59 10.21
C ALA A 37 -31.23 11.35 11.72
N ALA A 38 -30.62 12.36 12.35
CA ALA A 38 -30.54 12.71 13.79
C ALA A 38 -29.50 12.00 14.69
N ILE A 39 -29.12 12.76 15.75
CA ILE A 39 -27.82 12.89 16.42
C ILE A 39 -27.75 12.07 17.73
N ALA A 40 -26.62 11.41 18.01
CA ALA A 40 -26.29 10.85 19.33
C ALA A 40 -25.35 11.79 20.13
N PRO A 41 -25.51 11.91 21.46
CA PRO A 41 -24.74 12.85 22.27
C PRO A 41 -23.30 12.38 22.51
N PHE A 42 -22.39 13.35 22.69
CA PHE A 42 -20.99 13.15 23.02
C PHE A 42 -20.80 12.27 24.26
N ALA A 43 -20.07 11.16 24.10
CA ALA A 43 -19.63 10.35 25.21
C ALA A 43 -18.32 10.90 25.79
N LEU A 44 -18.26 11.02 27.11
CA LEU A 44 -17.05 11.37 27.87
C LEU A 44 -16.22 10.11 28.13
N ALA A 45 -14.90 10.26 28.11
CA ALA A 45 -13.94 9.22 28.46
C ALA A 45 -14.17 8.71 29.90
N LYS A 46 -13.90 7.43 30.15
CA LYS A 46 -13.80 6.84 31.50
C LYS A 46 -12.36 6.51 31.80
N GLN A 47 -11.92 6.81 33.02
CA GLN A 47 -10.55 6.67 33.47
C GLN A 47 -10.11 5.19 33.52
N CYS A 48 -8.97 4.89 32.89
CA CYS A 48 -8.35 3.57 32.96
C CYS A 48 -7.50 3.45 34.23
N THR A 49 -7.76 2.42 35.04
CA THR A 49 -6.98 2.15 36.25
C THR A 49 -5.99 1.01 35.96
N TYR A 50 -4.71 1.34 35.82
CA TYR A 50 -3.64 0.37 35.59
C TYR A 50 -2.81 0.14 36.85
N ALA A 51 -2.33 -1.10 37.04
CA ALA A 51 -1.43 -1.47 38.13
C ALA A 51 0.02 -0.99 37.92
N ASP A 52 0.38 -0.61 36.69
CA ASP A 52 1.72 -0.18 36.28
C ASP A 52 1.62 1.05 35.36
N GLN A 53 2.13 2.20 35.83
CA GLN A 53 2.11 3.48 35.14
C GLN A 53 3.27 3.68 34.14
N SER A 54 4.12 2.67 33.93
CA SER A 54 5.35 2.82 33.13
C SER A 54 5.15 2.88 31.61
N ALA A 55 3.95 2.57 31.11
CA ALA A 55 3.53 2.82 29.73
C ALA A 55 1.99 2.89 29.66
N GLY A 56 1.47 3.91 28.99
CA GLY A 56 0.05 4.26 28.95
C GLY A 56 -0.10 5.76 28.67
N LEU A 57 -1.22 6.17 28.08
CA LEU A 57 -1.48 7.59 27.86
C LEU A 57 -2.04 8.24 29.11
N ALA A 58 -1.53 9.41 29.48
CA ALA A 58 -2.11 10.22 30.54
C ALA A 58 -3.57 10.57 30.19
N GLU A 59 -4.44 10.67 31.19
CA GLU A 59 -5.88 10.92 31.02
C GLU A 59 -6.20 12.15 30.16
N ASP A 60 -5.44 13.22 30.32
CA ASP A 60 -5.57 14.43 29.50
C ASP A 60 -5.26 14.14 28.02
N ASN A 61 -4.29 13.27 27.74
CA ASN A 61 -3.96 12.85 26.38
C ASN A 61 -5.02 11.90 25.81
N GLN A 62 -5.58 10.99 26.62
CA GLN A 62 -6.72 10.15 26.21
C GLN A 62 -7.91 11.03 25.80
N THR A 63 -8.20 12.05 26.61
CA THR A 63 -9.26 13.04 26.35
C THR A 63 -8.97 13.83 25.09
N ALA A 64 -7.71 14.23 24.87
CA ALA A 64 -7.30 14.95 23.67
C ALA A 64 -7.42 14.09 22.39
N VAL A 65 -7.04 12.81 22.43
CA VAL A 65 -7.24 11.86 21.31
C VAL A 65 -8.73 11.78 20.98
N LEU A 66 -9.57 11.47 21.96
CA LEU A 66 -11.02 11.35 21.75
C LEU A 66 -11.61 12.64 21.21
N LYS A 67 -11.22 13.78 21.76
CA LYS A 67 -11.69 15.08 21.29
C LYS A 67 -11.32 15.29 19.82
N ALA A 68 -10.06 15.09 19.44
CA ALA A 68 -9.61 15.31 18.07
C ALA A 68 -10.31 14.37 17.07
N VAL A 69 -10.41 13.07 17.38
CA VAL A 69 -11.08 12.10 16.51
C VAL A 69 -12.58 12.40 16.43
N ASN A 70 -13.24 12.69 17.54
CA ASN A 70 -14.67 12.98 17.55
C ASN A 70 -15.03 14.33 16.90
N ASP A 71 -14.17 15.34 17.01
CA ASP A 71 -14.32 16.60 16.27
C ASP A 71 -14.26 16.36 14.76
N ALA A 72 -13.33 15.51 14.30
CA ALA A 72 -13.24 15.12 12.89
C ALA A 72 -14.46 14.30 12.43
N ARG A 73 -14.91 13.32 13.23
CA ARG A 73 -16.14 12.56 12.96
C ARG A 73 -17.35 13.49 12.93
N GLN A 74 -17.41 14.51 13.77
CA GLN A 74 -18.48 15.51 13.74
C GLN A 74 -18.42 16.40 12.49
N LYS A 75 -17.23 16.79 12.00
CA LYS A 75 -17.10 17.50 10.72
C LYS A 75 -17.68 16.69 9.57
N LEU A 76 -17.43 15.38 9.56
CA LEU A 76 -17.96 14.44 8.58
C LEU A 76 -19.48 14.31 8.70
N ALA A 77 -19.98 14.17 9.93
CA ALA A 77 -21.41 14.11 10.21
C ALA A 77 -22.16 15.36 9.72
N ASN A 78 -21.55 16.53 9.87
CA ASN A 78 -22.11 17.81 9.45
C ASN A 78 -21.92 18.12 7.96
N GLY A 79 -21.19 17.28 7.20
CA GLY A 79 -20.91 17.51 5.78
C GLY A 79 -20.02 18.73 5.52
N ILE A 80 -19.21 19.12 6.53
CA ILE A 80 -18.26 20.24 6.43
C ILE A 80 -16.82 19.77 6.24
N GLN A 81 -16.59 18.47 6.33
CA GLN A 81 -15.29 17.88 6.08
C GLN A 81 -14.87 18.12 4.62
N THR A 82 -13.70 18.73 4.44
CA THR A 82 -13.12 18.95 3.12
C THR A 82 -12.65 17.63 2.51
N ASN A 83 -12.80 17.53 1.19
CA ASN A 83 -12.22 16.45 0.39
C ASN A 83 -11.04 17.02 -0.40
N GLY A 84 -9.84 16.59 -0.06
CA GLY A 84 -8.59 17.06 -0.65
C GLY A 84 -8.45 16.69 -2.12
N LYS A 85 -7.26 16.88 -2.67
CA LYS A 85 -7.00 16.66 -4.09
C LYS A 85 -7.09 15.19 -4.48
N ILE A 86 -7.84 14.88 -5.55
CA ILE A 86 -7.92 13.54 -6.15
C ILE A 86 -6.83 13.33 -7.22
N ASP A 87 -6.25 14.42 -7.73
CA ASP A 87 -5.05 14.45 -8.56
C ASP A 87 -4.35 15.83 -8.46
N ALA A 88 -3.30 16.07 -9.26
CA ALA A 88 -2.49 17.30 -9.15
C ALA A 88 -3.31 18.60 -9.24
N ASP A 89 -4.39 18.60 -10.03
CA ASP A 89 -5.10 19.80 -10.44
C ASP A 89 -6.58 19.79 -10.00
N THR A 90 -7.08 18.65 -9.53
CA THR A 90 -8.50 18.45 -9.22
C THR A 90 -8.73 18.26 -7.72
N ASP A 91 -9.48 19.18 -7.12
CA ASP A 91 -10.00 19.02 -5.76
C ASP A 91 -11.09 17.95 -5.72
N GLY A 92 -11.17 17.22 -4.61
CA GLY A 92 -12.17 16.20 -4.41
C GLY A 92 -13.57 16.81 -4.30
N PRO A 93 -14.61 16.10 -4.78
CA PRO A 93 -15.99 16.54 -4.57
C PRO A 93 -16.31 16.64 -3.07
N PRO A 94 -17.15 17.60 -2.63
CA PRO A 94 -17.52 17.75 -1.23
C PRO A 94 -18.02 16.43 -0.62
N LEU A 95 -17.61 16.14 0.62
CA LEU A 95 -18.11 14.97 1.33
C LEU A 95 -19.54 15.28 1.84
N PRO A 96 -20.54 14.49 1.45
CA PRO A 96 -21.92 14.67 1.93
C PRO A 96 -22.02 14.37 3.45
N PRO A 97 -23.01 14.93 4.17
CA PRO A 97 -23.11 14.81 5.64
C PRO A 97 -23.50 13.42 6.13
N GLY A 98 -22.70 12.79 7.00
CA GLY A 98 -22.93 11.41 7.45
C GLY A 98 -23.63 11.19 8.78
N GLN A 99 -23.94 9.93 9.09
CA GLN A 99 -24.12 9.46 10.45
C GLN A 99 -22.86 8.69 10.88
N ILE A 100 -22.23 9.17 11.95
CA ILE A 100 -21.02 8.57 12.51
C ILE A 100 -20.99 8.85 14.01
N ASP A 101 -20.97 7.79 14.81
CA ASP A 101 -21.07 7.91 16.26
C ASP A 101 -19.75 8.38 16.86
N ALA A 102 -19.81 9.09 17.99
CA ALA A 102 -18.60 9.45 18.73
C ALA A 102 -17.95 8.18 19.30
N LEU A 103 -16.62 8.08 19.19
CA LEU A 103 -15.84 7.03 19.83
C LEU A 103 -15.77 7.26 21.33
N THR A 104 -15.64 6.16 22.06
CA THR A 104 -15.31 6.14 23.48
C THR A 104 -13.92 5.55 23.71
N TRP A 105 -13.31 5.86 24.86
CA TRP A 105 -12.00 5.30 25.19
C TRP A 105 -12.14 3.89 25.74
N SER A 106 -11.31 2.97 25.27
CA SER A 106 -11.30 1.58 25.72
C SER A 106 -9.97 1.20 26.35
N CYS A 107 -10.00 1.03 27.67
CA CYS A 107 -8.83 0.65 28.45
C CYS A 107 -8.27 -0.72 28.04
N SER A 108 -9.13 -1.62 27.56
CA SER A 108 -8.72 -2.92 27.02
C SER A 108 -7.97 -2.78 25.70
N LEU A 109 -8.37 -1.85 24.82
CA LEU A 109 -7.66 -1.58 23.58
C LEU A 109 -6.33 -0.87 23.84
N GLU A 110 -6.29 0.07 24.77
CA GLU A 110 -5.05 0.71 25.21
C GLU A 110 -4.06 -0.33 25.78
N GLU A 111 -4.52 -1.24 26.65
CA GLU A 111 -3.66 -2.28 27.22
C GLU A 111 -3.17 -3.26 26.13
N ALA A 112 -4.05 -3.66 25.21
CA ALA A 112 -3.66 -4.50 24.09
C ALA A 112 -2.62 -3.80 23.19
N ALA A 113 -2.81 -2.52 22.92
CA ALA A 113 -1.86 -1.71 22.14
C ALA A 113 -0.52 -1.59 22.87
N LYS A 114 -0.53 -1.40 24.19
CA LYS A 114 0.66 -1.39 25.05
C LYS A 114 1.43 -2.71 25.00
N VAL A 115 0.74 -3.84 25.16
CA VAL A 115 1.38 -5.18 25.09
C VAL A 115 2.06 -5.38 23.74
N ILE A 116 1.41 -4.95 22.66
CA ILE A 116 1.97 -5.05 21.30
C ILE A 116 3.19 -4.15 21.13
N LEU A 117 3.10 -2.89 21.58
CA LEU A 117 4.15 -1.90 21.38
C LEU A 117 5.38 -2.12 22.29
N THR A 118 5.17 -2.66 23.49
CA THR A 118 6.26 -2.92 24.46
C THR A 118 6.98 -4.26 24.24
N ALA A 119 6.44 -5.12 23.37
CA ALA A 119 7.08 -6.38 23.01
C ALA A 119 8.29 -6.20 22.09
N ASP A 120 8.35 -5.11 21.32
CA ASP A 120 9.39 -4.85 20.32
C ASP A 120 9.59 -3.34 20.10
N CYS A 121 10.80 -2.81 20.30
CA CYS A 121 11.13 -1.40 20.01
C CYS A 121 11.45 -1.24 18.52
N SER A 122 10.47 -1.56 17.67
CA SER A 122 10.63 -1.68 16.23
C SER A 122 9.84 -0.62 15.47
N THR A 123 10.42 -0.17 14.35
CA THR A 123 9.74 0.70 13.38
C THR A 123 8.86 -0.07 12.39
N ALA A 124 8.81 -1.40 12.51
CA ALA A 124 7.93 -2.24 11.71
C ALA A 124 6.46 -2.01 12.08
N GLU A 125 5.56 -2.16 11.10
CA GLU A 125 4.12 -2.08 11.38
C GLU A 125 3.68 -3.26 12.26
N HIS A 126 2.93 -2.95 13.31
CA HIS A 126 2.48 -3.93 14.29
C HIS A 126 1.11 -4.49 13.90
N MET A 127 0.98 -5.82 13.87
CA MET A 127 -0.27 -6.48 13.50
C MET A 127 -1.29 -6.38 14.65
N PRO A 128 -2.51 -5.86 14.40
CA PRO A 128 -3.53 -5.75 15.43
C PRO A 128 -4.08 -7.13 15.82
N PRO A 129 -4.65 -7.27 17.02
CA PRO A 129 -5.39 -8.48 17.40
C PRO A 129 -6.55 -8.76 16.43
N THR A 130 -6.95 -10.03 16.32
CA THR A 130 -8.13 -10.41 15.55
C THR A 130 -9.37 -9.67 16.06
N GLY A 131 -10.16 -9.10 15.15
CA GLY A 131 -11.30 -8.28 15.52
C GLY A 131 -10.98 -6.80 15.82
N ASN A 132 -9.73 -6.36 15.61
CA ASN A 132 -9.33 -4.96 15.77
C ASN A 132 -8.68 -4.38 14.51
N THR A 133 -8.57 -3.06 14.48
CA THR A 133 -7.80 -2.32 13.47
C THR A 133 -6.70 -1.53 14.14
N GLY A 134 -5.47 -1.63 13.63
CA GLY A 134 -4.30 -0.93 14.18
C GLY A 134 -3.88 0.27 13.34
N LEU A 135 -3.45 1.32 14.02
CA LEU A 135 -2.87 2.54 13.45
C LEU A 135 -1.52 2.78 14.13
N PHE A 136 -0.44 2.79 13.35
CA PHE A 136 0.93 2.84 13.86
C PHE A 136 1.72 3.99 13.24
N ASN A 137 2.54 4.65 14.05
CA ASN A 137 3.56 5.58 13.59
C ASN A 137 4.76 5.55 14.53
N TYR A 138 5.91 6.03 14.06
CA TYR A 138 7.13 6.13 14.83
C TYR A 138 7.93 7.39 14.45
N GLY A 139 8.78 7.86 15.35
CA GLY A 139 9.71 8.96 15.09
C GLY A 139 10.96 8.86 15.95
N TYR A 140 12.10 9.36 15.45
CA TYR A 140 13.38 9.36 16.17
C TYR A 140 13.51 10.60 17.08
N GLY A 141 14.10 10.40 18.25
CA GLY A 141 14.34 11.42 19.27
C GLY A 141 15.77 11.96 19.28
N SER A 142 15.85 13.29 19.19
CA SER A 142 16.89 14.22 19.66
C SER A 142 18.02 14.68 18.72
N GLY A 143 18.05 16.02 18.58
CA GLY A 143 19.10 16.90 18.06
C GLY A 143 18.49 18.30 17.91
N GLU A 144 19.13 19.37 18.39
CA GLU A 144 18.60 20.74 18.36
C GLU A 144 18.01 21.10 16.98
N GLY A 145 16.68 21.22 16.89
CA GLY A 145 15.96 21.60 15.67
C GLY A 145 15.02 20.54 15.06
N TYR A 146 14.84 19.37 15.68
CA TYR A 146 13.88 18.35 15.21
C TYR A 146 12.70 18.19 16.20
N GLU A 147 11.47 18.34 15.71
CA GLU A 147 10.24 18.21 16.49
C GLU A 147 10.04 16.78 16.99
N MET A 148 9.65 16.63 18.26
CA MET A 148 9.25 15.33 18.83
C MET A 148 7.91 14.87 18.23
N TYR A 149 7.86 13.62 17.74
CA TYR A 149 6.65 13.00 17.20
C TYR A 149 5.76 12.47 18.33
N TYR A 150 5.03 13.38 18.99
CA TYR A 150 4.02 13.00 19.99
C TYR A 150 2.74 12.50 19.33
N LEU A 151 1.96 11.67 20.04
CA LEU A 151 0.61 11.31 19.58
C LEU A 151 -0.32 12.52 19.54
N ILE A 152 -0.19 13.43 20.52
CA ILE A 152 -0.99 14.65 20.70
C ILE A 152 -0.08 15.88 20.76
N GLY A 153 -0.50 16.97 20.12
CA GLY A 153 0.23 18.24 20.01
C GLY A 153 -0.03 18.93 18.67
N ASP A 154 0.54 20.11 18.46
CA ASP A 154 0.57 20.74 17.13
C ASP A 154 1.48 19.92 16.20
N ASP A 155 1.02 19.63 14.98
CA ASP A 155 1.69 18.78 13.97
C ASP A 155 2.02 17.33 14.41
N ALA A 156 1.33 16.86 15.46
CA ALA A 156 1.44 15.52 16.02
C ALA A 156 0.92 14.40 15.09
N VAL A 157 1.24 13.14 15.42
CA VAL A 157 0.86 11.96 14.62
C VAL A 157 -0.66 11.90 14.35
N LEU A 158 -1.48 12.19 15.37
CA LEU A 158 -2.93 12.16 15.22
C LEU A 158 -3.43 13.26 14.26
N ASP A 159 -2.87 14.46 14.35
CA ASP A 159 -3.21 15.56 13.45
C ASP A 159 -2.84 15.23 12.00
N GLN A 160 -1.67 14.62 11.78
CA GLN A 160 -1.26 14.13 10.46
C GLN A 160 -2.22 13.08 9.90
N TRP A 161 -2.67 12.13 10.72
CA TRP A 161 -3.68 11.14 10.31
C TRP A 161 -5.00 11.79 9.94
N LEU A 162 -5.48 12.74 10.76
CA LEU A 162 -6.75 13.43 10.52
C LEU A 162 -6.71 14.36 9.30
N LYS A 163 -5.55 14.94 8.97
CA LYS A 163 -5.33 15.80 7.78
C LYS A 163 -5.10 15.03 6.48
N GLN A 164 -4.98 13.71 6.50
CA GLN A 164 -4.78 12.92 5.27
C GLN A 164 -5.86 13.20 4.22
N ILE A 165 -7.13 13.36 4.63
CA ILE A 165 -8.24 13.66 3.72
C ILE A 165 -8.09 15.02 3.02
N GLU A 166 -7.35 15.97 3.60
CA GLU A 166 -7.09 17.28 2.99
C GLU A 166 -6.03 17.17 1.88
N SER A 167 -5.14 16.17 1.99
CA SER A 167 -4.06 15.93 1.02
C SER A 167 -4.41 14.87 -0.03
N PHE A 168 -5.25 13.89 0.32
CA PHE A 168 -5.59 12.73 -0.49
C PHE A 168 -7.12 12.56 -0.56
N GLY A 169 -7.73 13.16 -1.58
CA GLY A 169 -9.17 13.15 -1.74
C GLY A 169 -9.75 11.81 -2.20
N LEU A 170 -10.99 11.55 -1.81
CA LEU A 170 -11.82 10.46 -2.31
C LEU A 170 -12.41 10.82 -3.67
N LYS A 171 -12.34 9.87 -4.61
CA LYS A 171 -12.90 10.03 -5.95
C LYS A 171 -14.43 9.95 -5.95
N ASN A 172 -15.03 10.65 -6.90
CA ASN A 172 -16.50 10.73 -7.05
C ASN A 172 -17.19 9.36 -7.12
N ASP A 173 -16.56 8.36 -7.76
CA ASP A 173 -17.09 6.98 -7.87
C ASP A 173 -17.30 6.26 -6.52
N PHE A 174 -16.76 6.82 -5.43
CA PHE A 174 -16.81 6.27 -4.08
C PHE A 174 -17.59 7.17 -3.12
N ILE A 175 -18.22 8.22 -3.64
CA ILE A 175 -19.16 9.06 -2.92
C ILE A 175 -20.54 8.80 -3.51
N GLY A 176 -21.29 7.93 -2.84
CA GLY A 176 -22.64 7.56 -3.25
C GLY A 176 -23.71 8.50 -2.67
N GLU A 177 -24.95 8.27 -3.10
CA GLU A 177 -26.14 8.93 -2.53
C GLU A 177 -26.53 8.36 -1.16
N GLU A 178 -26.05 7.15 -0.82
CA GLU A 178 -26.38 6.42 0.42
C GLU A 178 -25.19 6.20 1.36
N ASP A 179 -23.96 6.18 0.82
CA ASP A 179 -22.72 5.92 1.55
C ASP A 179 -21.50 6.61 0.95
N VAL A 180 -20.46 6.76 1.76
CA VAL A 180 -19.10 7.06 1.30
C VAL A 180 -18.20 5.86 1.53
N LYS A 181 -17.40 5.51 0.53
CA LYS A 181 -16.57 4.32 0.50
C LYS A 181 -15.10 4.69 0.38
N PHE A 182 -14.23 3.88 1.00
CA PHE A 182 -12.81 4.00 0.78
C PHE A 182 -12.46 3.55 -0.64
N ASP A 183 -11.70 4.38 -1.37
CA ASP A 183 -11.35 4.12 -2.77
C ASP A 183 -10.02 3.36 -2.96
N GLY A 184 -9.40 2.92 -1.86
CA GLY A 184 -8.11 2.24 -1.87
C GLY A 184 -6.90 3.19 -1.85
N THR A 185 -7.10 4.50 -1.70
CA THR A 185 -6.00 5.47 -1.65
C THR A 185 -5.16 5.28 -0.39
N THR A 186 -3.92 4.80 -0.57
CA THR A 186 -3.03 4.43 0.54
C THR A 186 -2.68 5.61 1.45
N GLY A 187 -2.59 6.82 0.90
CA GLY A 187 -2.33 8.05 1.66
C GLY A 187 -3.48 8.47 2.60
N LEU A 188 -4.66 7.85 2.45
CA LEU A 188 -5.87 8.14 3.22
C LEU A 188 -6.19 7.05 4.27
N ALA A 189 -5.37 5.99 4.34
CA ALA A 189 -5.73 4.79 5.09
C ALA A 189 -5.97 5.03 6.59
N GLN A 190 -5.18 5.89 7.24
CA GLN A 190 -5.31 6.13 8.69
C GLN A 190 -6.54 6.96 9.00
N TYR A 191 -6.80 8.01 8.20
CA TYR A 191 -8.04 8.76 8.26
C TYR A 191 -9.26 7.86 8.06
N ALA A 192 -9.25 7.03 7.00
CA ALA A 192 -10.34 6.13 6.69
C ALA A 192 -10.61 5.13 7.83
N ASN A 193 -9.57 4.62 8.48
CA ASN A 193 -9.71 3.74 9.65
C ASN A 193 -10.39 4.46 10.83
N LEU A 194 -10.03 5.72 11.11
CA LEU A 194 -10.62 6.51 12.20
C LEU A 194 -12.05 7.00 11.91
N MET A 195 -12.42 7.10 10.63
CA MET A 195 -13.72 7.61 10.19
C MET A 195 -14.73 6.52 9.85
N ARG A 196 -14.44 5.26 10.17
CA ARG A 196 -15.40 4.16 9.98
C ARG A 196 -16.62 4.33 10.90
N GLU A 197 -17.80 4.10 10.37
CA GLU A 197 -19.05 4.13 11.14
C GLU A 197 -19.20 2.96 12.11
N ASP A 198 -18.55 1.82 11.82
CA ASP A 198 -18.74 0.60 12.58
C ASP A 198 -17.79 0.47 13.78
N ILE A 199 -16.92 1.45 14.01
CA ILE A 199 -16.06 1.52 15.19
C ILE A 199 -16.73 2.39 16.26
N THR A 200 -16.64 1.97 17.52
CA THR A 200 -17.27 2.62 18.68
C THR A 200 -16.27 2.93 19.80
N GLU A 201 -15.09 2.33 19.75
CA GLU A 201 -14.05 2.42 20.78
C GLU A 201 -12.67 2.62 20.17
N ILE A 202 -11.81 3.37 20.87
CA ILE A 202 -10.39 3.52 20.56
C ILE A 202 -9.57 3.43 21.85
N GLY A 203 -8.39 2.84 21.77
CA GLY A 203 -7.37 2.91 22.80
C GLY A 203 -6.00 3.05 22.15
N CYS A 204 -5.18 3.97 22.66
CA CYS A 204 -3.86 4.23 22.13
C CYS A 204 -2.80 4.09 23.22
N VAL A 205 -1.56 3.94 22.79
CA VAL A 205 -0.38 4.00 23.65
C VAL A 205 0.71 4.80 22.95
N GLU A 206 1.51 5.51 23.75
CA GLU A 206 2.76 6.10 23.34
C GLU A 206 3.88 5.47 24.18
N SER A 207 4.98 5.11 23.54
CA SER A 207 6.15 4.55 24.21
C SER A 207 7.42 5.17 23.66
N VAL A 208 8.34 5.51 24.56
CA VAL A 208 9.70 5.93 24.20
C VAL A 208 10.63 4.78 24.53
N CYS A 209 11.39 4.33 23.54
CA CYS A 209 12.34 3.25 23.68
C CYS A 209 13.63 3.57 22.94
N LYS A 210 14.66 2.73 23.11
CA LYS A 210 15.94 2.88 22.40
C LYS A 210 15.97 1.93 21.21
N ASN A 211 16.23 2.44 20.01
CA ASN A 211 16.46 1.58 18.85
C ASN A 211 17.78 0.80 18.99
N ASP A 212 18.06 -0.11 18.05
CA ASP A 212 19.29 -0.92 18.04
C ASP A 212 20.59 -0.08 18.02
N ASP A 213 20.50 1.16 17.56
CA ASP A 213 21.61 2.12 17.49
C ASP A 213 21.77 2.95 18.78
N GLY A 214 20.86 2.82 19.75
CA GLY A 214 20.86 3.56 21.01
C GLY A 214 20.22 4.95 20.96
N ASP A 215 19.61 5.31 19.83
CA ASP A 215 18.84 6.55 19.66
C ASP A 215 17.46 6.41 20.31
N ASP A 216 16.92 7.54 20.79
CA ASP A 216 15.54 7.57 21.27
C ASP A 216 14.58 7.33 20.09
N LEU A 217 13.56 6.53 20.31
CA LEU A 217 12.51 6.23 19.35
C LEU A 217 11.16 6.38 20.08
N THR A 218 10.32 7.27 19.57
CA THR A 218 8.93 7.40 20.01
C THR A 218 8.05 6.57 19.10
N LEU A 219 7.33 5.63 19.69
CA LEU A 219 6.38 4.75 19.03
C LEU A 219 4.96 5.13 19.45
N VAL A 220 4.05 5.17 18.49
CA VAL A 220 2.63 5.47 18.70
C VAL A 220 1.81 4.35 18.07
N TYR A 221 0.91 3.76 18.87
CA TYR A 221 0.01 2.73 18.38
C TYR A 221 -1.40 2.90 18.94
N CYS A 222 -2.39 2.93 18.05
CA CYS A 222 -3.81 2.96 18.38
C CYS A 222 -4.51 1.72 17.85
N LEU A 223 -5.45 1.20 18.63
CA LEU A 223 -6.38 0.15 18.25
C LEU A 223 -7.81 0.68 18.30
N THR A 224 -8.61 0.33 17.29
CA THR A 224 -10.08 0.49 17.35
C THR A 224 -10.75 -0.87 17.55
N ASP A 225 -11.95 -0.85 18.12
CA ASP A 225 -12.83 -2.02 18.06
C ASP A 225 -13.22 -2.29 16.60
N ASN A 226 -13.53 -3.54 16.31
CA ASN A 226 -13.87 -4.05 14.99
C ASN A 226 -12.72 -4.06 13.96
N GLU A 227 -12.48 -5.26 13.44
CA GLU A 227 -11.66 -5.43 12.24
C GLU A 227 -12.31 -4.69 11.07
N ARG A 228 -11.51 -4.35 10.06
CA ARG A 228 -12.03 -3.80 8.80
C ARG A 228 -13.09 -4.75 8.26
N LYS A 229 -14.37 -4.37 8.35
CA LYS A 229 -15.46 -5.11 7.72
C LYS A 229 -15.26 -5.02 6.22
N ALA A 230 -14.70 -6.08 5.64
CA ALA A 230 -15.14 -6.49 4.31
C ALA A 230 -16.57 -6.99 4.50
N THR A 231 -17.56 -6.28 3.96
CA THR A 231 -18.95 -6.73 4.03
C THR A 231 -19.05 -8.15 3.53
N SER A 232 -19.66 -8.99 4.36
CA SER A 232 -19.81 -10.42 4.13
C SER A 232 -20.63 -10.69 2.86
N ALA A 233 -19.95 -10.94 1.75
CA ALA A 233 -20.17 -12.24 1.17
C ALA A 233 -19.44 -13.24 2.07
N ALA A 234 -20.05 -14.37 2.42
CA ALA A 234 -19.29 -15.53 2.87
C ALA A 234 -18.04 -15.68 1.99
N PRO A 235 -16.92 -16.25 2.48
CA PRO A 235 -15.80 -16.55 1.60
C PRO A 235 -16.31 -17.58 0.58
N THR A 236 -16.84 -17.07 -0.54
CA THR A 236 -16.65 -17.73 -1.82
C THR A 236 -15.14 -17.87 -1.86
N PRO A 237 -14.60 -19.09 -2.04
CA PRO A 237 -13.16 -19.31 -2.07
C PRO A 237 -12.53 -18.15 -2.82
N GLN A 238 -11.53 -17.45 -2.24
CA GLN A 238 -10.68 -16.55 -3.02
C GLN A 238 -10.45 -17.31 -4.32
N SER A 239 -10.95 -16.78 -5.44
CA SER A 239 -10.76 -17.48 -6.70
C SER A 239 -9.26 -17.67 -6.77
N PRO A 240 -8.76 -18.93 -6.74
CA PRO A 240 -7.35 -19.17 -6.50
C PRO A 240 -6.57 -18.37 -7.54
N ALA A 241 -5.45 -17.78 -7.13
CA ALA A 241 -4.64 -16.97 -8.01
C ALA A 241 -4.46 -17.70 -9.35
N GLU A 242 -5.02 -17.16 -10.42
CA GLU A 242 -4.90 -17.74 -11.74
C GLU A 242 -3.60 -17.20 -12.31
N PHE A 243 -2.59 -18.06 -12.33
CA PHE A 243 -1.34 -17.76 -12.99
C PHE A 243 -1.44 -18.03 -14.49
N PRO A 244 -0.56 -17.42 -15.32
CA PRO A 244 -0.39 -17.77 -16.71
C PRO A 244 -0.35 -19.30 -16.92
N PRO A 245 -1.16 -19.86 -17.84
CA PRO A 245 -1.13 -21.30 -18.14
C PRO A 245 0.25 -21.74 -18.62
N ALA A 246 0.66 -22.97 -18.32
CA ALA A 246 1.95 -23.51 -18.79
C ALA A 246 2.10 -23.50 -20.34
N THR A 247 0.99 -23.50 -21.07
CA THR A 247 0.96 -23.42 -22.54
C THR A 247 1.21 -22.01 -23.09
N SER A 248 1.29 -20.98 -22.23
CA SER A 248 1.43 -19.57 -22.64
C SER A 248 2.86 -19.14 -23.00
N GLY A 249 3.87 -20.01 -22.78
CA GLY A 249 5.24 -19.78 -23.21
C GLY A 249 6.23 -20.77 -22.62
N PRO A 250 7.51 -20.73 -23.06
CA PRO A 250 8.56 -21.60 -22.54
C PRO A 250 8.90 -21.27 -21.07
N ASN A 251 9.34 -22.29 -20.33
CA ASN A 251 9.76 -22.19 -18.94
C ASN A 251 11.17 -22.79 -18.75
N GLU A 252 12.14 -22.27 -19.49
CA GLU A 252 13.52 -22.78 -19.51
C GLU A 252 14.40 -22.05 -18.48
N ARG A 253 14.13 -20.78 -18.17
CA ARG A 253 14.96 -20.00 -17.23
C ARG A 253 14.80 -20.43 -15.78
N CYS A 254 13.59 -20.76 -15.36
CA CYS A 254 13.27 -21.21 -14.00
C CYS A 254 12.34 -22.44 -14.06
N PRO A 255 12.82 -23.60 -14.56
CA PRO A 255 11.99 -24.78 -14.83
C PRO A 255 11.29 -25.33 -13.58
N GLN A 256 11.83 -25.05 -12.39
CA GLN A 256 11.26 -25.44 -11.11
C GLN A 256 10.09 -24.57 -10.65
N ASN A 257 9.88 -23.40 -11.25
CA ASN A 257 8.82 -22.47 -10.88
C ASN A 257 7.65 -22.58 -11.87
N THR A 258 6.45 -22.82 -11.35
CA THR A 258 5.21 -22.83 -12.14
C THR A 258 4.45 -21.51 -11.99
N GLY A 259 3.73 -21.08 -13.04
CA GLY A 259 2.94 -19.84 -13.01
C GLY A 259 3.68 -18.60 -13.51
N MET A 260 4.90 -18.76 -13.99
CA MET A 260 5.65 -17.75 -14.75
C MET A 260 6.33 -18.42 -15.94
N HIS A 261 6.52 -17.67 -17.03
CA HIS A 261 7.19 -18.13 -18.24
C HIS A 261 8.19 -17.09 -18.75
N ASP A 262 9.12 -17.50 -19.61
CA ASP A 262 10.31 -16.72 -19.95
C ASP A 262 9.97 -15.40 -20.66
N THR A 263 8.84 -15.34 -21.37
CA THR A 263 8.34 -14.09 -21.97
C THR A 263 8.01 -13.04 -20.91
N LEU A 264 7.33 -13.41 -19.82
CA LEU A 264 7.04 -12.50 -18.71
C LEU A 264 8.30 -12.12 -17.95
N ARG A 265 9.17 -13.09 -17.65
CA ARG A 265 10.46 -12.86 -16.98
C ARG A 265 11.30 -11.84 -17.75
N THR A 266 11.42 -12.06 -19.06
CA THR A 266 12.12 -11.16 -19.97
C THR A 266 11.45 -9.80 -20.02
N LYS A 267 10.11 -9.75 -20.06
CA LYS A 267 9.41 -8.47 -20.07
C LYS A 267 9.65 -7.64 -18.82
N PHE A 268 9.56 -8.24 -17.63
CA PHE A 268 9.89 -7.57 -16.38
C PHE A 268 11.35 -7.11 -16.39
N LEU A 269 12.28 -8.01 -16.70
CA LEU A 269 13.71 -7.73 -16.65
C LEU A 269 14.14 -6.60 -17.62
N ASP A 270 13.71 -6.69 -18.88
CA ASP A 270 14.08 -5.73 -19.91
C ASP A 270 13.49 -4.35 -19.62
N MET A 271 12.24 -4.30 -19.16
CA MET A 271 11.62 -3.02 -18.81
C MET A 271 12.28 -2.35 -17.61
N HIS A 272 12.81 -3.12 -16.65
CA HIS A 272 13.60 -2.58 -15.54
C HIS A 272 14.97 -2.10 -16.03
N ASN A 273 15.71 -2.93 -16.77
CA ASN A 273 17.05 -2.57 -17.25
C ASN A 273 17.03 -1.39 -18.22
N TYR A 274 16.04 -1.30 -19.12
CA TYR A 274 15.84 -0.14 -19.98
C TYR A 274 15.68 1.14 -19.16
N ARG A 275 14.81 1.12 -18.16
CA ARG A 275 14.57 2.28 -17.27
C ARG A 275 15.81 2.67 -16.47
N ARG A 276 16.54 1.68 -15.95
CA ARG A 276 17.82 1.89 -15.25
C ARG A 276 18.87 2.49 -16.18
N ALA A 277 18.94 2.05 -17.44
CA ALA A 277 19.84 2.61 -18.44
C ALA A 277 19.50 4.07 -18.74
N GLU A 278 18.22 4.41 -18.93
CA GLU A 278 17.79 5.79 -19.13
C GLU A 278 18.09 6.67 -17.90
N LEU A 279 17.92 6.14 -16.69
CA LEU A 279 18.30 6.84 -15.47
C LEU A 279 19.82 7.04 -15.40
N ALA A 280 20.61 6.02 -15.73
CA ALA A 280 22.06 6.10 -15.71
C ALA A 280 22.60 7.13 -16.69
N LYS A 281 22.00 7.23 -17.88
CA LYS A 281 22.33 8.23 -18.91
C LYS A 281 21.87 9.66 -18.54
N GLY A 282 21.03 9.81 -17.52
CA GLY A 282 20.47 11.10 -17.11
C GLY A 282 19.25 11.54 -17.92
N ASN A 283 18.54 10.59 -18.55
CA ASN A 283 17.40 10.86 -19.45
C ASN A 283 16.04 10.82 -18.73
N VAL A 284 16.02 10.71 -17.40
CA VAL A 284 14.80 10.63 -16.60
C VAL A 284 14.52 11.97 -15.95
N ALA A 285 13.48 12.66 -16.40
CA ALA A 285 13.02 13.88 -15.75
C ALA A 285 12.06 13.59 -14.60
N LYS A 286 12.13 14.43 -13.55
CA LYS A 286 11.23 14.41 -12.39
C LYS A 286 10.01 15.30 -12.62
N ARG A 287 9.10 15.35 -11.63
CA ARG A 287 7.86 16.15 -11.66
C ARG A 287 8.05 17.59 -12.14
N ASN A 288 9.12 18.27 -11.73
CA ASN A 288 9.38 19.67 -12.11
C ASN A 288 10.05 19.84 -13.49
N GLY A 289 10.18 18.77 -14.29
CA GLY A 289 10.80 18.78 -15.60
C GLY A 289 12.33 18.64 -15.60
N ASN A 290 13.00 18.82 -14.46
CA ASN A 290 14.46 18.66 -14.39
C ASN A 290 14.87 17.19 -14.56
N TYR A 291 15.94 16.96 -15.30
CA TYR A 291 16.54 15.63 -15.44
C TYR A 291 17.35 15.25 -14.21
N LEU A 292 17.20 14.00 -13.76
CA LEU A 292 18.01 13.43 -12.69
C LEU A 292 19.47 13.26 -13.16
N PRO A 293 20.46 13.40 -12.26
CA PRO A 293 21.87 13.31 -12.63
C PRO A 293 22.25 11.91 -13.13
N GLN A 294 23.31 11.81 -13.92
CA GLN A 294 23.83 10.53 -14.41
C GLN A 294 24.30 9.63 -13.27
N SER A 295 24.21 8.31 -13.47
CA SER A 295 24.68 7.30 -12.53
C SER A 295 25.98 6.68 -13.00
N SER A 296 26.98 6.67 -12.14
CA SER A 296 28.28 6.05 -12.38
C SER A 296 28.33 4.55 -12.10
N ASP A 297 27.43 4.01 -11.26
CA ASP A 297 27.51 2.65 -10.71
C ASP A 297 26.22 1.80 -10.90
N MET A 298 25.34 2.17 -11.84
CA MET A 298 24.05 1.51 -12.02
C MET A 298 24.24 0.06 -12.47
N GLN A 299 23.90 -0.91 -11.63
CA GLN A 299 24.07 -2.32 -11.98
C GLN A 299 22.96 -2.82 -12.92
N ARG A 300 23.32 -3.67 -13.87
CA ARG A 300 22.37 -4.44 -14.67
C ARG A 300 21.69 -5.48 -13.78
N MET A 301 20.37 -5.48 -13.76
CA MET A 301 19.60 -6.52 -13.08
C MET A 301 19.69 -7.84 -13.85
N ARG A 302 19.75 -8.94 -13.10
CA ARG A 302 19.65 -10.32 -13.58
C ARG A 302 18.43 -10.98 -12.94
N TYR A 303 17.78 -11.86 -13.68
CA TYR A 303 16.63 -12.60 -13.15
C TYR A 303 17.07 -13.62 -12.10
N ASN A 304 16.32 -13.76 -11.02
CA ASN A 304 16.61 -14.69 -9.95
C ASN A 304 15.39 -15.55 -9.64
N CYS A 305 15.51 -16.85 -9.89
CA CYS A 305 14.40 -17.79 -9.74
C CYS A 305 13.99 -18.04 -8.28
N ALA A 306 14.89 -17.87 -7.31
CA ALA A 306 14.55 -18.01 -5.89
C ALA A 306 13.65 -16.85 -5.43
N LEU A 307 14.00 -15.61 -5.81
CA LEU A 307 13.12 -14.46 -5.60
C LEU A 307 11.77 -14.64 -6.32
N GLU A 308 11.77 -15.14 -7.57
CA GLU A 308 10.52 -15.42 -8.28
C GLU A 308 9.65 -16.43 -7.52
N LYS A 309 10.24 -17.51 -6.98
CA LYS A 309 9.53 -18.54 -6.20
C LYS A 309 8.80 -17.90 -5.02
N GLU A 310 9.48 -17.08 -4.23
CA GLU A 310 8.86 -16.39 -3.09
C GLU A 310 7.75 -15.42 -3.54
N VAL A 311 7.93 -14.74 -4.67
CA VAL A 311 6.93 -13.84 -5.22
C VAL A 311 5.70 -14.61 -5.73
N ILE A 312 5.89 -15.77 -6.37
CA ILE A 312 4.79 -16.67 -6.77
C ILE A 312 4.02 -17.09 -5.53
N ASP A 313 4.71 -17.54 -4.47
CA ASP A 313 4.09 -17.97 -3.23
C ASP A 313 3.27 -16.82 -2.61
N TYR A 314 3.82 -15.60 -2.58
CA TYR A 314 3.10 -14.43 -2.08
C TYR A 314 1.90 -14.03 -2.95
N VAL A 315 2.07 -13.97 -4.27
CA VAL A 315 0.98 -13.63 -5.20
C VAL A 315 -0.12 -14.69 -5.19
N SER A 316 0.21 -15.94 -4.87
CA SER A 316 -0.76 -17.05 -4.80
C SER A 316 -1.87 -16.83 -3.75
N THR A 317 -1.60 -16.00 -2.73
CA THR A 317 -2.57 -15.62 -1.68
C THR A 317 -3.44 -14.42 -2.08
N CYS A 318 -3.30 -13.93 -3.30
CA CYS A 318 -3.99 -12.75 -3.83
C CYS A 318 -3.95 -11.51 -2.92
N PRO A 319 -2.76 -11.06 -2.51
CA PRO A 319 -2.58 -10.00 -1.50
C PRO A 319 -3.14 -8.65 -1.93
N SER A 320 -3.54 -7.84 -0.96
CA SER A 320 -4.04 -6.47 -1.16
C SER A 320 -2.98 -5.39 -0.95
N SER A 321 -1.80 -5.75 -0.42
CA SER A 321 -0.71 -4.82 -0.11
C SER A 321 0.66 -5.48 -0.37
N LYS A 322 1.74 -4.73 -0.10
CA LYS A 322 3.09 -5.30 0.02
C LYS A 322 3.16 -6.28 1.19
N SER A 323 4.05 -7.25 1.10
CA SER A 323 4.46 -8.07 2.24
C SER A 323 5.24 -7.22 3.24
N ALA A 324 5.06 -7.52 4.53
CA ALA A 324 5.79 -6.88 5.61
C ALA A 324 7.30 -7.05 5.38
N GLU A 325 8.06 -5.97 5.53
CA GLU A 325 9.49 -5.97 5.23
C GLU A 325 10.29 -6.95 6.09
N SER A 326 9.87 -7.15 7.34
CA SER A 326 10.44 -8.13 8.28
C SER A 326 10.38 -9.57 7.76
N THR A 327 9.43 -9.89 6.85
CA THR A 327 9.30 -11.22 6.24
C THR A 327 10.26 -11.44 5.06
N ARG A 328 11.01 -10.41 4.67
CA ARG A 328 11.90 -10.39 3.49
C ARG A 328 13.16 -9.55 3.76
N PRO A 329 13.99 -9.96 4.75
CA PRO A 329 15.20 -9.21 5.11
C PRO A 329 16.10 -9.02 3.89
N ASP A 330 16.63 -7.79 3.72
CA ASP A 330 17.46 -7.37 2.58
C ASP A 330 16.87 -7.62 1.19
N VAL A 331 15.55 -7.79 1.09
CA VAL A 331 14.82 -7.93 -0.16
C VAL A 331 13.76 -6.84 -0.27
N GLY A 332 13.91 -5.96 -1.27
CA GLY A 332 12.94 -4.92 -1.58
C GLY A 332 11.72 -5.47 -2.31
N GLU A 333 10.61 -4.75 -2.31
CA GLU A 333 9.38 -5.19 -2.99
C GLU A 333 8.60 -4.02 -3.60
N ASN A 334 8.20 -4.23 -4.84
CA ASN A 334 7.16 -3.45 -5.50
C ASN A 334 5.91 -4.31 -5.65
N PHE A 335 4.77 -3.74 -5.31
CA PHE A 335 3.45 -4.35 -5.39
C PHE A 335 2.54 -3.44 -6.21
N ILE A 336 1.64 -4.04 -6.98
CA ILE A 336 0.49 -3.33 -7.54
C ILE A 336 -0.67 -4.29 -7.73
N ARG A 337 -1.87 -3.77 -7.49
CA ARG A 337 -3.13 -4.40 -7.86
C ARG A 337 -3.83 -3.49 -8.86
N VAL A 338 -4.18 -4.01 -10.03
CA VAL A 338 -4.84 -3.24 -11.10
C VAL A 338 -6.05 -3.99 -11.62
N PRO A 339 -7.16 -3.30 -11.96
CA PRO A 339 -8.29 -3.94 -12.62
C PRO A 339 -7.87 -4.63 -13.92
N GLN A 340 -8.48 -5.77 -14.26
CA GLN A 340 -8.24 -6.46 -15.53
C GLN A 340 -8.78 -5.68 -16.74
N GLU A 341 -9.64 -4.68 -16.51
CA GLU A 341 -10.21 -3.84 -17.56
C GLU A 341 -9.12 -3.21 -18.44
N GLY A 342 -9.21 -3.44 -19.76
CA GLY A 342 -8.20 -2.99 -20.72
C GLY A 342 -6.88 -3.77 -20.72
N LEU A 343 -6.74 -4.82 -19.91
CA LEU A 343 -5.55 -5.67 -19.81
C LEU A 343 -5.87 -7.11 -20.26
N ALA A 344 -5.91 -7.33 -21.57
CA ALA A 344 -6.29 -8.62 -22.15
C ALA A 344 -5.33 -9.78 -21.82
N THR A 345 -4.09 -9.50 -21.41
CA THR A 345 -3.06 -10.52 -21.17
C THR A 345 -2.23 -10.23 -19.92
N TYR A 346 -1.65 -11.28 -19.33
CA TYR A 346 -0.66 -11.18 -18.26
C TYR A 346 0.55 -10.32 -18.68
N LEU A 347 0.92 -10.34 -19.96
CA LEU A 347 2.00 -9.53 -20.50
C LEU A 347 1.68 -8.02 -20.42
N LEU A 348 0.45 -7.64 -20.77
CA LEU A 348 -0.04 -6.27 -20.63
C LEU A 348 -0.11 -5.85 -19.16
N ALA A 349 -0.52 -6.76 -18.27
CA ALA A 349 -0.53 -6.51 -16.83
C ALA A 349 0.88 -6.28 -16.27
N ALA A 350 1.87 -7.11 -16.67
CA ALA A 350 3.27 -6.91 -16.32
C ALA A 350 3.80 -5.55 -16.83
N GLN A 351 3.48 -5.19 -18.07
CA GLN A 351 3.83 -3.87 -18.64
C GLN A 351 3.23 -2.72 -17.84
N LYS A 352 1.95 -2.85 -17.48
CA LYS A 352 1.24 -1.85 -16.68
C LYS A 352 1.87 -1.70 -15.30
N ALA A 353 2.24 -2.80 -14.64
CA ALA A 353 2.89 -2.78 -13.34
C ALA A 353 4.21 -2.01 -13.37
N VAL A 354 5.15 -2.43 -14.23
CA VAL A 354 6.47 -1.79 -14.33
C VAL A 354 6.37 -0.31 -14.76
N THR A 355 5.42 0.01 -15.64
CA THR A 355 5.20 1.41 -16.04
C THR A 355 4.62 2.24 -14.91
N SER A 356 3.71 1.65 -14.10
CA SER A 356 3.08 2.35 -12.98
C SER A 356 4.06 2.62 -11.85
N TRP A 357 4.93 1.66 -11.51
CA TRP A 357 6.00 1.86 -10.53
C TRP A 357 7.02 2.91 -10.97
N TRP A 358 7.35 2.96 -12.26
CA TRP A 358 8.34 3.94 -12.73
C TRP A 358 7.77 5.36 -12.85
N LYS A 359 6.54 5.51 -13.33
CA LYS A 359 5.98 6.83 -13.70
C LYS A 359 5.77 7.76 -12.51
N VAL A 360 5.71 7.25 -11.28
CA VAL A 360 5.53 8.04 -10.05
C VAL A 360 6.57 9.18 -9.94
N ILE A 361 7.77 9.04 -10.50
CA ILE A 361 8.78 10.12 -10.53
C ILE A 361 8.29 11.40 -11.24
N ARG A 362 7.27 11.29 -12.09
CA ARG A 362 6.67 12.40 -12.83
C ARG A 362 5.54 13.10 -12.07
N SER A 363 4.94 12.47 -11.06
CA SER A 363 3.80 13.02 -10.30
C SER A 363 4.14 13.29 -8.84
N GLU A 364 5.03 12.50 -8.24
CA GLU A 364 5.38 12.58 -6.84
C GLU A 364 6.53 13.54 -6.59
N GLU A 365 6.62 14.03 -5.34
CA GLU A 365 7.83 14.68 -4.88
C GLU A 365 8.97 13.67 -4.78
N GLY A 366 9.76 13.61 -5.84
CA GLY A 366 10.88 12.69 -5.97
C GLY A 366 12.17 13.13 -5.27
N PRO A 367 13.21 12.29 -5.31
CA PRO A 367 14.53 12.64 -4.80
C PRO A 367 15.04 13.97 -5.35
N GLY A 368 15.81 14.68 -4.52
CA GLY A 368 16.54 15.89 -4.94
C GLY A 368 17.70 15.56 -5.88
N MET A 369 18.44 16.58 -6.33
CA MET A 369 19.62 16.41 -7.21
C MET A 369 20.82 15.72 -6.53
N GLN A 370 20.74 15.51 -5.22
CA GLN A 370 21.68 14.68 -4.48
C GLN A 370 21.27 13.20 -4.46
N VAL A 371 20.12 12.85 -5.05
CA VAL A 371 19.60 11.48 -5.24
C VAL A 371 19.51 10.64 -3.97
N TYR A 372 19.31 11.30 -2.82
CA TYR A 372 19.03 10.62 -1.55
C TYR A 372 17.60 10.11 -1.51
N PHE A 373 17.44 8.89 -1.02
CA PHE A 373 16.20 8.43 -0.44
C PHE A 373 16.15 8.94 1.02
N ARG A 374 15.05 9.59 1.40
CA ARG A 374 14.89 10.32 2.66
C ARG A 374 13.63 9.83 3.36
N GLN A 375 13.51 10.11 4.66
CA GLN A 375 12.34 9.71 5.44
C GLN A 375 11.01 10.16 4.81
N LYS A 376 10.94 11.38 4.26
CA LYS A 376 9.73 11.88 3.58
C LYS A 376 9.27 11.06 2.34
N HIS A 377 10.12 10.16 1.84
CA HIS A 377 9.77 9.27 0.73
C HIS A 377 9.16 7.95 1.23
N VAL A 378 9.39 7.58 2.50
CA VAL A 378 8.89 6.33 3.09
C VAL A 378 7.36 6.33 3.09
N GLY A 379 6.76 5.21 2.67
CA GLY A 379 5.30 5.04 2.57
C GLY A 379 4.65 5.79 1.40
N THR A 380 5.42 6.55 0.60
CA THR A 380 4.89 7.30 -0.55
C THR A 380 5.06 6.50 -1.86
N PRO A 381 4.33 6.83 -2.94
CA PRO A 381 4.45 6.09 -4.20
C PRO A 381 5.86 6.12 -4.82
N ILE A 382 6.69 7.12 -4.49
CA ILE A 382 8.06 7.28 -5.01
C ILE A 382 8.99 6.10 -4.68
N GLU A 383 8.69 5.34 -3.62
CA GLU A 383 9.42 4.13 -3.25
C GLU A 383 9.54 3.16 -4.42
N SER A 384 8.49 3.09 -5.23
CA SER A 384 8.45 2.13 -6.33
C SER A 384 9.43 2.48 -7.46
N PHE A 385 9.57 3.78 -7.77
CA PHE A 385 10.58 4.28 -8.70
C PHE A 385 11.99 4.13 -8.13
N THR A 386 12.20 4.52 -6.87
CA THR A 386 13.52 4.50 -6.23
C THR A 386 14.06 3.09 -6.08
N GLN A 387 13.20 2.11 -5.76
CA GLN A 387 13.60 0.69 -5.72
C GLN A 387 14.01 0.19 -7.12
N MET A 388 13.27 0.55 -8.17
CA MET A 388 13.65 0.18 -9.55
C MET A 388 14.96 0.84 -9.97
N GLY A 389 15.21 2.07 -9.54
CA GLY A 389 16.40 2.87 -9.82
C GLY A 389 17.59 2.62 -8.90
N TRP A 390 17.47 1.75 -7.90
CA TRP A 390 18.51 1.55 -6.89
C TRP A 390 19.77 0.89 -7.47
N SER A 391 20.93 1.55 -7.47
CA SER A 391 22.10 1.10 -8.25
C SER A 391 22.58 -0.29 -7.87
N THR A 392 22.51 -0.66 -6.59
CA THR A 392 23.02 -1.94 -6.09
C THR A 392 22.03 -3.10 -6.21
N SER A 393 20.73 -2.82 -6.39
CA SER A 393 19.72 -3.86 -6.60
C SER A 393 19.91 -4.53 -7.97
N ARG A 394 20.45 -5.76 -7.95
CA ARG A 394 20.95 -6.46 -9.14
C ARG A 394 20.28 -7.80 -9.42
N LYS A 395 19.45 -8.29 -8.51
CA LYS A 395 18.63 -9.50 -8.69
C LYS A 395 17.15 -9.11 -8.68
N LEU A 396 16.40 -9.68 -9.62
CA LEU A 396 14.97 -9.42 -9.80
C LEU A 396 14.20 -10.74 -9.89
N GLY A 397 13.13 -10.90 -9.13
CA GLY A 397 12.14 -11.96 -9.30
C GLY A 397 10.75 -11.35 -9.26
N CYS A 398 9.85 -11.77 -10.14
CA CYS A 398 8.51 -11.17 -10.24
C CYS A 398 7.46 -12.21 -10.55
N ALA A 399 6.21 -11.97 -10.15
CA ALA A 399 5.07 -12.76 -10.60
C ALA A 399 3.87 -11.86 -10.88
N VAL A 400 2.96 -12.37 -11.72
CA VAL A 400 1.66 -11.74 -11.98
C VAL A 400 0.59 -12.82 -12.06
N ALA A 401 -0.50 -12.63 -11.33
CA ALA A 401 -1.66 -13.52 -11.37
C ALA A 401 -2.95 -12.72 -11.45
N LYS A 402 -4.02 -13.34 -11.94
CA LYS A 402 -5.37 -12.81 -11.76
C LYS A 402 -5.87 -13.19 -10.38
N CYS A 403 -6.47 -12.22 -9.71
CA CYS A 403 -7.04 -12.34 -8.38
C CYS A 403 -8.44 -11.75 -8.41
N GLY A 404 -9.42 -12.58 -8.77
CA GLY A 404 -10.79 -12.13 -9.04
C GLY A 404 -10.84 -11.26 -10.30
N SER A 405 -11.28 -10.01 -10.17
CA SER A 405 -11.38 -9.02 -11.25
C SER A 405 -10.10 -8.22 -11.49
N ASP A 406 -9.03 -8.47 -10.73
CA ASP A 406 -7.78 -7.72 -10.77
C ASP A 406 -6.63 -8.59 -11.28
N TYR A 407 -5.58 -7.94 -11.77
CA TYR A 407 -4.23 -8.49 -11.76
C TYR A 407 -3.49 -8.01 -10.52
N VAL A 408 -2.82 -8.93 -9.84
CA VAL A 408 -1.82 -8.62 -8.81
C VAL A 408 -0.45 -8.92 -9.40
N ALA A 409 0.43 -7.92 -9.39
CA ALA A 409 1.81 -8.06 -9.84
C ALA A 409 2.76 -7.61 -8.73
N VAL A 410 3.78 -8.42 -8.48
CA VAL A 410 4.80 -8.17 -7.47
C VAL A 410 6.17 -8.39 -8.08
N CYS A 411 7.14 -7.58 -7.71
CA CYS A 411 8.56 -7.78 -7.98
C CYS A 411 9.36 -7.63 -6.70
N ARG A 412 10.30 -8.55 -6.46
CA ARG A 412 11.28 -8.49 -5.39
C ARG A 412 12.68 -8.21 -5.91
N TYR A 413 13.45 -7.44 -5.14
CA TYR A 413 14.74 -6.89 -5.52
C TYR A 413 15.79 -7.25 -4.49
N SER A 414 16.94 -7.79 -4.92
CA SER A 414 18.05 -8.10 -4.01
C SER A 414 19.40 -7.59 -4.55
N PRO A 415 20.23 -6.95 -3.71
CA PRO A 415 19.90 -6.44 -2.38
C PRO A 415 18.76 -5.40 -2.43
N ARG A 416 18.08 -5.22 -1.30
CA ARG A 416 17.05 -4.20 -1.09
C ARG A 416 17.59 -2.80 -1.41
N GLY A 417 16.69 -1.94 -1.88
CA GLY A 417 16.93 -0.50 -1.96
C GLY A 417 16.12 0.28 -0.94
N ASN A 418 16.01 1.60 -1.14
CA ASN A 418 15.20 2.48 -0.29
C ASN A 418 15.65 2.50 1.18
N TYR A 419 16.94 2.33 1.44
CA TYR A 419 17.49 2.63 2.75
C TYR A 419 17.47 4.16 2.96
N VAL A 420 16.89 4.59 4.08
CA VAL A 420 16.78 6.00 4.45
C VAL A 420 18.17 6.61 4.61
N GLU A 421 18.31 7.85 4.16
CA GLU A 421 19.56 8.62 4.08
C GLU A 421 20.68 7.97 3.24
N GLN A 422 20.35 6.98 2.39
CA GLN A 422 21.26 6.50 1.38
C GLN A 422 20.96 7.07 -0.01
N VAL A 423 22.00 7.17 -0.83
CA VAL A 423 21.85 7.55 -2.25
C VAL A 423 21.27 6.39 -3.05
N ILE A 424 20.35 6.71 -3.94
CA ILE A 424 19.76 5.74 -4.88
C ILE A 424 20.83 5.19 -5.82
N TYR A 425 21.78 6.04 -6.21
CA TYR A 425 22.94 5.68 -7.01
C TYR A 425 24.07 6.69 -6.86
N LYS A 426 25.31 6.31 -7.21
CA LYS A 426 26.45 7.24 -7.20
C LYS A 426 26.42 8.09 -8.45
N LYS A 427 26.35 9.41 -8.27
CA LYS A 427 26.40 10.35 -9.39
C LYS A 427 27.74 10.31 -10.12
N GLY A 428 27.73 10.40 -11.44
CA GLY A 428 28.93 10.53 -12.26
C GLY A 428 28.74 10.02 -13.68
N THR A 429 29.77 10.14 -14.51
CA THR A 429 29.77 9.60 -15.88
C THR A 429 29.45 8.10 -15.84
N PRO A 430 28.56 7.59 -16.71
CA PRO A 430 28.16 6.20 -16.64
C PRO A 430 29.33 5.22 -16.64
N CYS A 431 29.19 4.19 -15.83
CA CYS A 431 30.16 3.12 -15.64
C CYS A 431 31.52 3.48 -15.01
N THR A 432 31.77 4.74 -14.64
CA THR A 432 33.03 5.13 -13.97
C THR A 432 33.09 4.70 -12.50
N GLY A 433 31.95 4.33 -11.91
CA GLY A 433 31.80 3.86 -10.53
C GLY A 433 31.51 2.37 -10.40
N CYS A 434 31.63 1.59 -11.48
CA CYS A 434 31.43 0.14 -11.42
C CYS A 434 32.48 -0.53 -10.51
N ALA A 435 32.10 -1.66 -9.89
CA ALA A 435 33.02 -2.44 -9.07
C ALA A 435 34.19 -3.01 -9.93
N PRO A 436 35.40 -3.17 -9.35
CA PRO A 436 36.52 -3.81 -10.05
C PRO A 436 36.13 -5.16 -10.68
N GLY A 437 36.56 -5.40 -11.91
CA GLY A 437 36.21 -6.60 -12.68
C GLY A 437 34.87 -6.53 -13.41
N SER A 438 34.08 -5.46 -13.23
CA SER A 438 32.87 -5.22 -14.03
C SER A 438 33.22 -4.63 -15.39
N TRP A 439 32.36 -4.85 -16.39
CA TRP A 439 32.36 -4.04 -17.62
C TRP A 439 31.05 -3.26 -17.76
N CYS A 440 31.12 -2.27 -18.64
CA CYS A 440 29.98 -1.44 -19.01
C CYS A 440 29.27 -2.06 -20.20
N THR A 441 27.95 -2.27 -20.11
CA THR A 441 27.15 -2.62 -21.28
C THR A 441 27.00 -1.41 -22.20
N GLU A 442 26.64 -1.63 -23.47
CA GLU A 442 26.29 -0.56 -24.41
C GLU A 442 25.20 0.39 -23.87
N ASP A 443 24.30 -0.14 -23.03
CA ASP A 443 23.24 0.62 -22.36
C ASP A 443 23.69 1.41 -21.10
N ALA A 444 24.99 1.49 -20.83
CA ALA A 444 25.54 2.22 -19.69
C ALA A 444 25.19 1.61 -18.31
N LEU A 445 25.18 0.28 -18.21
CA LEU A 445 24.97 -0.47 -16.97
C LEU A 445 26.22 -1.28 -16.59
N CYS A 446 26.54 -1.34 -15.30
CA CYS A 446 27.60 -2.17 -14.76
C CYS A 446 27.16 -3.65 -14.71
N THR A 447 28.02 -4.57 -15.14
CA THR A 447 27.79 -6.01 -14.99
C THR A 447 29.09 -6.75 -14.72
N LEU A 448 28.99 -7.80 -13.91
CA LEU A 448 30.00 -8.86 -13.72
C LEU A 448 29.51 -10.10 -14.48
N GLU A 449 30.38 -11.01 -14.93
CA GLU A 449 30.02 -12.23 -15.71
C GLU A 449 28.99 -13.11 -15.01
#